data_AF-A1SPC7-F1
#
_entry.id   AF-A1SPC7-F1
#
_cell.length_a   1.000
_cell.length_b   1.000
_cell.length_c   1.000
_cell.angle_alpha   90.00
_cell.angle_beta   90.00
_cell.angle_gamma   90.00
#
_symmetry.space_group_name_H-M   'P 1'
#
loop_
_entity.id
_entity.type
_entity.pdbx_description
1 polymer ?
#
loop_
_entity_poly.entity_id
_entity_poly.type
_entity_poly.pdbx_seq_one_letter_code
_entity_poly.pdbx_strand_id
1 'polypeptide(L)'
;MHVVTPVLMLLAGVGLAAWNLWQRRGRTPAARAWARGLQGDWTRRSVLVVRPLIALVLVLGAVVAWREDGALVVAVGAAIGVCLLLLGAFLVLPIPVPGFLEPGWCRESRARGRAHAG
;
A
#
# COMPACT_ATOMS: atom_id res chain seq x y z
N MET A 1 -21.19 4.07 -22.05
CA MET A 1 -20.99 4.34 -20.60
C MET A 1 -19.77 3.60 -20.01
N HIS A 2 -18.74 3.23 -20.78
CA HIS A 2 -17.69 2.30 -20.32
C HIS A 2 -16.36 2.93 -19.86
N VAL A 3 -16.20 4.25 -19.97
CA VAL A 3 -14.91 4.92 -19.70
C VAL A 3 -14.80 5.44 -18.25
N VAL A 4 -15.92 5.66 -17.56
CA VAL A 4 -15.92 6.28 -16.23
C VAL A 4 -15.27 5.36 -15.18
N THR A 5 -15.63 4.08 -15.17
CA THR A 5 -15.10 3.10 -14.20
C THR A 5 -13.57 2.94 -14.26
N PRO A 6 -12.94 2.68 -15.42
CA PRO A 6 -11.48 2.56 -15.48
C PRO A 6 -10.75 3.86 -15.08
N VAL A 7 -11.30 5.03 -15.42
CA VAL A 7 -10.74 6.32 -15.00
C VAL A 7 -10.80 6.46 -13.47
N LEU A 8 -11.94 6.16 -12.85
CA LEU A 8 -12.08 6.22 -11.40
C LEU A 8 -11.13 5.24 -10.69
N MET A 9 -10.99 4.03 -11.21
CA MET A 9 -10.04 3.04 -10.67
C MET A 9 -8.60 3.54 -10.76
N LEU A 10 -8.20 4.11 -11.90
CA LEU A 10 -6.88 4.68 -12.09
C LEU A 10 -6.61 5.83 -11.11
N LEU A 11 -7.54 6.79 -11.01
CA LEU A 11 -7.42 7.93 -10.10
C LEU A 11 -7.36 7.49 -8.63
N ALA A 12 -8.21 6.54 -8.24
CA ALA A 12 -8.19 5.97 -6.89
C ALA A 12 -6.87 5.24 -6.60
N GLY A 13 -6.38 4.43 -7.54
CA GLY A 13 -5.11 3.71 -7.41
C GLY A 13 -3.91 4.65 -7.29
N VAL A 14 -3.81 5.63 -8.18
CA VAL A 14 -2.73 6.64 -8.16
C VAL A 14 -2.82 7.51 -6.92
N GLY A 15 -4.02 7.96 -6.54
CA GLY A 15 -4.25 8.74 -5.32
C GLY A 15 -3.86 7.98 -4.07
N LEU A 16 -4.24 6.70 -3.98
CA LEU A 16 -3.85 5.83 -2.86
C LEU A 16 -2.33 5.60 -2.82
N ALA A 17 -1.69 5.38 -3.97
CA ALA A 17 -0.24 5.23 -4.06
C ALA A 17 0.51 6.50 -3.62
N ALA A 18 0.08 7.67 -4.10
CA ALA A 18 0.65 8.97 -3.75
C ALA A 18 0.48 9.25 -2.25
N TRP A 19 -0.71 9.01 -1.72
CA TRP A 19 -1.01 9.15 -0.30
C TRP A 19 -0.15 8.20 0.54
N ASN A 20 -0.06 6.93 0.14
CA ASN A 20 0.77 5.94 0.83
C ASN A 20 2.26 6.32 0.81
N LEU A 21 2.76 6.84 -0.31
CA LEU A 21 4.12 7.31 -0.45
C LEU A 21 4.41 8.52 0.46
N TRP A 22 3.46 9.47 0.55
CA TRP A 22 3.55 10.61 1.45
C TRP A 22 3.66 10.17 2.91
N GLN A 23 2.81 9.22 3.33
CA GLN A 23 2.86 8.64 4.67
C GLN A 23 4.14 7.84 4.93
N ARG A 24 4.58 7.04 3.95
CA ARG A 24 5.82 6.25 4.07
C ARG A 24 7.05 7.15 4.21
N ARG A 25 7.07 8.29 3.51
CA ARG A 25 8.18 9.26 3.59
C ARG A 25 8.18 10.06 4.88
N GLY A 26 7.02 10.38 5.46
CA GLY A 26 6.94 11.07 6.75
C GLY A 26 7.61 12.44 6.79
N ARG A 27 7.82 13.10 5.64
CA ARG A 27 8.63 14.34 5.54
C ARG A 27 7.90 15.59 6.06
N THR A 28 6.57 15.57 6.12
CA THR A 28 5.76 16.72 6.52
C THR A 28 5.34 16.65 7.99
N PRO A 29 5.09 17.79 8.66
CA PRO A 29 4.57 17.80 10.03
C PRO A 29 3.26 17.01 10.17
N ALA A 30 2.37 17.13 9.19
CA ALA A 30 1.10 16.40 9.16
C ALA A 30 1.31 14.88 9.04
N ALA A 31 2.24 14.41 8.19
CA ALA A 31 2.55 12.98 8.09
C ALA A 31 3.15 12.44 9.40
N ARG A 32 3.98 13.23 10.08
CA ARG A 32 4.55 12.87 11.40
C ARG A 32 3.49 12.90 12.50
N ALA A 33 2.53 13.82 12.47
CA ALA A 33 1.41 13.85 13.41
C ALA A 33 0.51 12.62 13.22
N TRP A 34 0.18 12.29 11.96
CA TRP A 34 -0.55 11.07 11.62
C TRP A 34 0.19 9.81 12.11
N ALA A 35 1.50 9.72 11.86
CA ALA A 35 2.31 8.57 12.28
C ALA A 35 2.39 8.40 13.81
N ARG A 36 2.33 9.51 14.58
CA ARG A 36 2.33 9.48 16.04
C ARG A 36 1.02 8.91 16.61
N GLY A 37 -0.12 9.12 15.95
CA GLY A 37 -1.42 8.65 16.41
C GLY A 37 -1.74 7.18 16.10
N LEU A 38 -0.95 6.52 15.24
CA LEU A 38 -1.27 5.18 14.71
C LEU A 38 -0.07 4.24 14.85
N GLN A 39 0.35 3.98 16.08
CA GLN A 39 1.44 3.05 16.38
C GLN A 39 0.93 1.62 16.63
N GLY A 40 0.65 0.91 15.54
CA GLY A 40 0.28 -0.51 15.59
C GLY A 40 0.94 -1.30 14.46
N ASP A 41 1.19 -2.59 14.69
CA ASP A 41 1.73 -3.49 13.66
C ASP A 41 0.83 -3.57 12.44
N TRP A 42 -0.49 -3.42 12.63
CA TRP A 42 -1.44 -3.29 11.53
C TRP A 42 -1.17 -2.06 10.67
N THR A 43 -0.95 -0.88 11.25
CA THR A 43 -0.64 0.35 10.50
C THR A 43 0.65 0.17 9.70
N ARG A 44 1.67 -0.47 10.28
CA ARG A 44 2.94 -0.77 9.60
C ARG A 44 2.71 -1.66 8.38
N ARG A 45 2.04 -2.80 8.57
CA ARG A 45 1.68 -3.73 7.48
C ARG A 45 0.83 -3.06 6.41
N SER A 46 -0.11 -2.21 6.84
CA SER A 46 -1.01 -1.49 5.95
C SER A 46 -0.25 -0.56 4.99
N VAL A 47 0.63 0.27 5.53
CA VAL A 47 1.42 1.23 4.72
C VAL A 47 2.46 0.55 3.84
N LEU A 48 3.01 -0.58 4.29
CA LEU A 48 4.10 -1.25 3.58
C LEU A 48 3.63 -2.22 2.51
N VAL A 49 2.48 -2.85 2.69
CA VAL A 49 2.06 -3.96 1.84
C VAL A 49 0.62 -3.80 1.38
N VAL A 50 -0.34 -3.70 2.31
CA VAL A 50 -1.79 -3.73 1.98
C VAL A 50 -2.17 -2.60 1.02
N ARG A 51 -1.81 -1.35 1.35
CA ARG A 51 -2.20 -0.18 0.56
C ARG A 51 -1.47 -0.11 -0.79
N PRO A 52 -0.16 -0.38 -0.89
CA PRO A 52 0.50 -0.58 -2.18
C PRO A 52 -0.16 -1.64 -3.05
N LEU A 53 -0.54 -2.79 -2.49
CA LEU A 53 -1.19 -3.86 -3.25
C LEU A 53 -2.58 -3.44 -3.74
N ILE A 54 -3.39 -2.81 -2.90
CA ILE A 54 -4.70 -2.28 -3.31
C ILE A 54 -4.54 -1.23 -4.41
N ALA A 55 -3.59 -0.30 -4.26
CA ALA A 55 -3.29 0.70 -5.28
C ALA A 55 -2.90 0.06 -6.62
N LEU A 56 -2.06 -0.98 -6.57
CA LEU A 56 -1.64 -1.72 -7.75
C LEU A 56 -2.80 -2.46 -8.41
N VAL A 57 -3.65 -3.15 -7.64
CA VAL A 57 -4.86 -3.82 -8.17
C VAL A 57 -5.79 -2.82 -8.87
N LEU A 58 -5.99 -1.63 -8.30
CA LEU A 58 -6.81 -0.59 -8.92
C LEU A 58 -6.22 -0.08 -10.25
N VAL A 59 -4.90 0.17 -10.29
CA VAL A 59 -4.22 0.60 -11.51
C VAL A 59 -4.24 -0.49 -12.58
N LEU A 60 -3.93 -1.74 -12.22
CA LEU A 60 -3.96 -2.87 -13.15
C LEU A 60 -5.38 -3.18 -13.63
N GLY A 61 -6.39 -3.06 -12.76
CA GLY A 61 -7.79 -3.21 -13.12
C GLY A 61 -8.25 -2.17 -14.13
N ALA A 62 -7.79 -0.92 -13.98
CA ALA A 62 -8.03 0.12 -14.98
C ALA A 62 -7.38 -0.22 -16.34
N VAL A 63 -6.17 -0.79 -16.34
CA VAL A 63 -5.48 -1.23 -17.56
C VAL A 63 -6.25 -2.35 -18.26
N VAL A 64 -6.72 -3.36 -17.53
CA VAL A 64 -7.53 -4.47 -18.08
C VAL A 64 -8.83 -3.92 -18.68
N ALA A 65 -9.52 -3.03 -17.98
CA ALA A 65 -10.79 -2.47 -18.41
C ALA A 65 -10.69 -1.58 -19.68
N TRP A 66 -9.48 -1.16 -20.07
CA TRP A 66 -9.24 -0.39 -21.30
C TRP A 66 -8.68 -1.21 -22.46
N ARG A 67 -8.38 -2.49 -22.26
CA ARG A 67 -7.67 -3.31 -23.24
C ARG A 67 -8.56 -4.43 -23.76
N GLU A 68 -8.61 -4.55 -25.07
CA GLU A 68 -9.32 -5.64 -25.76
C GLU A 68 -8.39 -6.82 -26.11
N ASP A 69 -7.07 -6.64 -25.96
CA ASP A 69 -6.08 -7.67 -26.20
C ASP A 69 -6.14 -8.75 -25.11
N GLY A 70 -6.67 -9.91 -25.48
CA GLY A 70 -6.85 -11.06 -24.59
C GLY A 70 -5.56 -11.56 -23.94
N ALA A 71 -4.41 -11.49 -24.62
CA ALA A 71 -3.14 -11.96 -24.05
C ALA A 71 -2.66 -11.02 -22.93
N LEU A 72 -2.78 -9.71 -23.14
CA LEU A 72 -2.45 -8.71 -22.12
C LEU A 72 -3.43 -8.77 -20.94
N VAL A 73 -4.73 -8.96 -21.21
CA VAL A 73 -5.75 -9.13 -20.17
C VAL A 73 -5.46 -10.34 -19.29
N VAL A 74 -5.05 -11.48 -19.87
CA VAL A 74 -4.67 -12.67 -19.10
C VAL A 74 -3.41 -12.42 -18.26
N ALA A 75 -2.37 -11.81 -18.85
CA ALA A 75 -1.13 -11.52 -18.13
C ALA A 75 -1.34 -10.54 -16.96
N VAL A 76 -2.06 -9.45 -17.20
CA VAL A 76 -2.38 -8.46 -16.15
C VAL A 76 -3.36 -9.05 -15.12
N GLY A 77 -4.32 -9.86 -15.56
CA GLY A 77 -5.23 -10.60 -14.69
C GLY A 77 -4.49 -11.54 -13.74
N ALA A 78 -3.47 -12.25 -14.23
CA ALA A 78 -2.60 -13.08 -13.39
C ALA A 78 -1.84 -12.24 -12.36
N ALA A 79 -1.32 -11.06 -12.74
CA ALA A 79 -0.66 -10.14 -11.82
C ALA A 79 -1.62 -9.63 -10.73
N ILE A 80 -2.87 -9.30 -11.09
CA ILE A 80 -3.93 -8.95 -10.13
C ILE A 80 -4.18 -10.13 -9.17
N GLY A 81 -4.29 -11.35 -9.70
CA GLY A 81 -4.45 -12.57 -8.90
C GLY A 81 -3.33 -12.73 -7.86
N VAL A 82 -2.07 -12.57 -8.27
CA VAL A 82 -0.92 -12.60 -7.35
C VAL A 82 -1.02 -11.50 -6.29
N CYS A 83 -1.40 -10.28 -6.67
CA CYS A 83 -1.59 -9.19 -5.72
C CYS A 83 -2.67 -9.49 -4.67
N LEU A 84 -3.79 -10.08 -5.08
CA LEU A 84 -4.88 -10.46 -4.20
C LEU A 84 -4.49 -11.60 -3.26
N LEU A 85 -3.72 -12.58 -3.75
CA LEU A 85 -3.18 -13.66 -2.91
C LEU A 85 -2.22 -13.11 -1.85
N LEU A 86 -1.31 -12.22 -2.24
CA LEU A 86 -0.42 -11.53 -1.30
C LEU A 86 -1.22 -10.69 -0.30
N LEU A 87 -2.24 -9.98 -0.76
CA LEU A 87 -3.12 -9.20 0.11
C LEU A 87 -3.77 -10.12 1.16
N GLY A 88 -4.41 -11.21 0.73
CA GLY A 88 -5.02 -12.20 1.64
C GLY A 88 -4.01 -12.78 2.64
N ALA A 89 -2.82 -13.14 2.17
CA ALA A 89 -1.76 -13.65 3.04
C ALA A 89 -1.37 -12.63 4.13
N PHE A 90 -1.19 -11.36 3.78
CA PHE A 90 -0.83 -10.31 4.75
C PHE A 90 -1.98 -9.86 5.67
N LEU A 91 -3.23 -10.10 5.28
CA LEU A 91 -4.41 -9.84 6.12
C LEU A 91 -4.62 -10.96 7.16
N VAL A 92 -4.38 -12.21 6.79
CA VAL A 92 -4.69 -13.39 7.63
C VAL A 92 -3.47 -13.86 8.43
N LEU A 93 -2.29 -13.86 7.82
CA LEU A 93 -1.08 -14.40 8.44
C LEU A 93 -0.35 -13.31 9.23
N PRO A 94 0.20 -13.62 10.41
CA PRO A 94 1.01 -12.70 11.19
C PRO A 94 2.44 -12.55 10.61
N ILE A 95 2.57 -12.25 9.31
CA ILE A 95 3.85 -12.11 8.63
C ILE A 95 4.62 -10.92 9.23
N PRO A 96 5.80 -11.13 9.83
CA PRO A 96 6.61 -10.04 10.34
C PRO A 96 7.14 -9.22 9.16
N VAL A 97 7.02 -7.89 9.24
CA VAL A 97 7.58 -7.02 8.22
C VAL A 97 9.06 -6.78 8.56
N PRO A 98 10.00 -7.05 7.64
CA PRO A 98 11.42 -6.83 7.91
C PRO A 98 11.72 -5.38 8.32
N GLY A 99 12.54 -5.20 9.34
CA GLY A 99 12.88 -3.89 9.90
C GLY A 99 13.51 -2.91 8.90
N PHE A 100 14.16 -3.41 7.84
CA PHE A 100 14.74 -2.57 6.78
C PHE A 100 13.70 -1.97 5.83
N LEU A 101 12.50 -2.57 5.75
CA LEU A 101 11.38 -2.04 4.96
C LEU A 101 10.59 -0.99 5.74
N GLU A 102 10.83 -0.85 7.04
CA GLU A 102 10.06 0.04 7.89
C GLU A 102 10.22 1.52 7.50
N PRO A 103 9.14 2.32 7.58
CA PRO A 103 9.21 3.75 7.35
C PRO A 103 10.12 4.44 8.39
N GLY A 104 10.73 5.56 8.01
CA GLY A 104 11.63 6.32 8.89
C GLY A 104 10.99 6.72 10.23
N TRP A 105 9.70 7.08 10.22
CA TRP A 105 8.95 7.41 11.43
C TRP A 105 8.76 6.24 12.39
N CYS A 106 8.75 4.99 11.90
CA CYS A 106 8.71 3.79 12.74
C CYS A 106 10.04 3.57 13.45
N ARG A 107 11.15 3.79 12.72
CA ARG A 107 12.51 3.66 13.25
C ARG A 107 12.76 4.68 14.35
N GLU A 108 12.33 5.93 14.15
CA GLU A 108 12.42 7.00 15.16
C GLU A 108 11.57 6.70 16.40
N SER A 109 10.36 6.18 16.22
CA SER A 109 9.49 5.84 17.36
C SER A 109 10.06 4.71 18.21
N ARG A 110 10.65 3.67 17.58
CA ARG A 110 11.37 2.61 18.31
C ARG A 110 12.61 3.13 19.02
N ALA A 111 13.37 4.03 18.39
CA ALA A 111 14.55 4.62 19.01
C ALA A 111 14.19 5.39 20.29
N ARG A 112 13.10 6.18 20.25
CA ARG A 112 12.59 6.91 21.43
C ARG A 112 12.06 5.99 22.51
N GLY A 113 11.33 4.93 22.14
CA GLY A 113 10.81 3.96 23.11
C GLY A 113 11.91 3.23 23.89
N ARG A 114 13.04 2.92 23.23
CA ARG A 114 14.21 2.33 23.91
C ARG A 114 14.92 3.32 24.85
N ALA A 115 14.95 4.60 24.49
CA ALA A 115 15.60 5.64 25.30
C ALA A 115 14.84 5.97 26.61
N HIS A 116 13.57 5.57 26.73
CA HIS A 116 12.77 5.73 27.96
C HIS A 116 12.67 4.43 28.78
N ALA A 117 13.25 3.32 28.29
CA ALA A 117 13.21 2.01 28.93
C ALA A 117 14.55 1.62 29.58
N GLY A 118 15.54 2.51 29.56
CA GLY A 118 16.81 2.39 30.28
C GLY A 118 17.05 3.66 31.09
#